data_AF-A0A349EDJ0-F1
#
_entry.id   AF-A0A349EDJ0-F1
#
_cell.length_a   1.000
_cell.length_b   1.000
_cell.length_c   1.000
_cell.angle_alpha   90.00
_cell.angle_beta   90.00
_cell.angle_gamma   90.00
#
_symmetry.space_group_name_H-M   'P 1'
#
loop_
_entity.id
_entity.type
_entity.pdbx_description
1 polymer ?
#
loop_
_entity_poly.entity_id
_entity_poly.type
_entity_poly.pdbx_seq_one_letter_code
_entity_poly.pdbx_strand_id
1 'polypeptide(L)'
;YPLDQFCKKLKDFSEKFGIQVYLEPGEAAITGCAELVTTVLDIVHNDIDIAIIDASVEAHTLDHLIYHTSPGISFPEPGRHRIMIAGRTCLAGDVFGEYRLKTPLKIGSEVRIADAAGYTMVKKNWFNGISMPAIVVRRLDGTVEIVRKFGYKDFKRSLS
;
A
#
# COMPACT_ATOMS: atom_id res chain seq x y z
N TYR A 1 21.13 -2.33 7.63
CA TYR A 1 21.03 -3.57 8.42
C TYR A 1 22.42 -4.18 8.56
N PRO A 2 22.90 -4.59 9.75
CA PRO A 2 24.25 -5.13 9.94
C PRO A 2 24.36 -6.59 9.44
N LEU A 3 24.38 -6.75 8.12
CA LEU A 3 24.25 -8.05 7.45
C LEU A 3 25.33 -9.06 7.87
N ASP A 4 26.59 -8.63 7.93
CA ASP A 4 27.71 -9.54 8.28
C ASP A 4 27.60 -10.07 9.70
N GLN A 5 27.18 -9.21 10.65
CA GLN A 5 26.99 -9.61 12.04
C GLN A 5 25.81 -10.59 12.19
N PHE A 6 24.72 -10.35 11.45
CA PHE A 6 23.58 -11.25 11.39
C PHE A 6 23.98 -12.63 10.83
N CYS A 7 24.64 -12.66 9.67
CA CYS A 7 25.14 -13.89 9.06
C CYS A 7 26.09 -14.64 9.99
N LYS A 8 26.99 -13.92 10.67
CA LYS A 8 27.89 -14.52 11.68
C LYS A 8 27.09 -15.16 12.82
N LYS A 9 26.07 -14.50 13.35
CA LYS A 9 25.25 -15.06 14.44
C LYS A 9 24.49 -16.31 14.00
N LEU A 10 23.94 -16.35 12.79
CA LEU A 10 23.28 -17.55 12.27
C LEU A 10 24.26 -18.71 12.11
N LYS A 11 25.46 -18.44 11.59
CA LYS A 11 26.51 -19.43 11.44
C LYS A 11 26.95 -19.99 12.80
N ASP A 12 27.30 -19.10 13.74
CA ASP A 12 27.73 -19.49 15.09
C ASP A 12 26.63 -20.32 15.80
N PHE A 13 25.34 -20.00 15.58
CA PHE A 13 24.21 -20.76 16.12
C PHE A 13 24.07 -22.15 15.48
N SER A 14 24.12 -22.23 14.14
CA SER A 14 24.08 -23.49 13.40
C SER A 14 25.20 -24.43 13.81
N GLU A 15 26.43 -23.91 13.92
CA GLU A 15 27.62 -24.69 14.33
C GLU A 15 27.52 -25.16 15.79
N LYS A 16 27.10 -24.28 16.71
CA LYS A 16 26.99 -24.63 18.14
C LYS A 16 26.01 -25.76 18.41
N PHE A 17 24.89 -25.78 17.68
CA PHE A 17 23.82 -26.76 17.91
C PHE A 17 23.80 -27.91 16.89
N GLY A 18 24.62 -27.85 15.83
CA GLY A 18 24.66 -28.86 14.78
C GLY A 18 23.36 -28.96 13.99
N ILE A 19 22.71 -27.82 13.73
CA ILE A 19 21.38 -27.77 13.08
C ILE A 19 21.39 -26.94 11.80
N GLN A 20 20.47 -27.25 10.88
CA GLN A 20 20.15 -26.40 9.74
C GLN A 20 19.25 -25.24 10.19
N VAL A 21 19.64 -24.01 9.83
CA VAL A 21 18.83 -22.82 10.05
C VAL A 21 18.02 -22.51 8.79
N TYR A 22 16.72 -22.29 8.95
CA TYR A 22 15.83 -21.79 7.89
C TYR A 22 15.44 -20.35 8.20
N LEU A 23 15.42 -19.50 7.17
CA LEU A 23 14.90 -18.14 7.25
C LEU A 23 13.62 -18.07 6.42
N GLU A 24 12.59 -17.44 6.97
CA GLU A 24 11.29 -17.29 6.32
C GLU A 24 10.98 -15.79 6.11
N PRO A 25 11.73 -15.08 5.24
CA PRO A 25 11.51 -13.67 5.01
C PRO A 25 10.19 -13.45 4.26
N GLY A 26 9.18 -12.95 4.95
CA GLY A 26 7.96 -12.40 4.34
C GLY A 26 8.22 -10.96 3.90
N GLU A 27 8.06 -10.02 4.84
CA GLU A 27 8.19 -8.58 4.60
C GLU A 27 9.53 -8.20 3.97
N ALA A 28 10.64 -8.70 4.53
CA ALA A 28 11.98 -8.38 4.05
C ALA A 28 12.26 -8.74 2.58
N ALA A 29 11.47 -9.64 1.99
CA ALA A 29 11.60 -10.01 0.57
C ALA A 29 10.91 -9.02 -0.37
N ILE A 30 9.95 -8.22 0.13
CA ILE A 30 9.09 -7.35 -0.68
C ILE A 30 9.06 -5.89 -0.21
N THR A 31 9.80 -5.54 0.85
CA THR A 31 9.88 -4.17 1.36
C THR A 31 10.32 -3.20 0.26
N GLY A 32 9.55 -2.13 0.07
CA GLY A 32 9.82 -1.07 -0.90
C GLY A 32 9.68 -1.49 -2.37
N CYS A 33 9.11 -2.67 -2.67
CA CYS A 33 9.05 -3.20 -4.03
C CYS A 33 7.74 -2.90 -4.76
N ALA A 34 6.69 -2.41 -4.07
CA ALA A 34 5.42 -2.06 -4.69
C ALA A 34 4.77 -0.81 -4.09
N GLU A 35 3.91 -0.20 -4.89
CA GLU A 35 3.13 0.98 -4.55
C GLU A 35 1.66 0.72 -4.89
N LEU A 36 0.73 1.28 -4.11
CA LEU A 36 -0.66 1.39 -4.52
C LEU A 36 -0.85 2.77 -5.19
N VAL A 37 -0.97 2.75 -6.52
CA VAL A 37 -1.12 3.94 -7.35
C VAL A 37 -2.60 4.30 -7.45
N THR A 38 -2.93 5.55 -7.12
CA THR A 38 -4.30 6.05 -6.99
C THR A 38 -4.45 7.42 -7.63
N THR A 39 -5.69 7.80 -7.92
CA THR A 39 -6.05 9.10 -8.48
C THR A 39 -6.96 9.85 -7.52
N VAL A 40 -6.70 11.14 -7.32
CA VAL A 40 -7.59 12.05 -6.59
C VAL A 40 -8.88 12.25 -7.39
N LEU A 41 -10.00 11.88 -6.79
CA LEU A 41 -11.34 12.00 -7.37
C LEU A 41 -12.01 13.33 -7.00
N ASP A 42 -11.79 13.79 -5.77
CA ASP A 42 -12.39 15.02 -5.26
C ASP A 42 -11.51 15.63 -4.17
N ILE A 43 -11.71 16.93 -3.92
CA ILE A 43 -11.05 17.66 -2.83
C ILE A 43 -12.11 18.49 -2.09
N VAL A 44 -12.22 18.24 -0.80
CA VAL A 44 -13.09 19.00 0.11
C VAL A 44 -12.26 19.69 1.18
N HIS A 45 -12.83 20.70 1.84
CA HIS A 45 -12.16 21.45 2.88
C HIS A 45 -12.94 21.37 4.19
N ASN A 46 -12.27 20.91 5.25
CA ASN A 46 -12.79 20.91 6.61
C ASN A 46 -11.62 21.04 7.59
N ASP A 47 -11.36 22.27 8.06
CA ASP A 47 -10.16 22.73 8.80
C ASP A 47 -8.82 22.55 8.05
N ILE A 48 -8.69 21.49 7.27
CA ILE A 48 -7.61 21.18 6.34
C ILE A 48 -8.22 20.69 5.01
N ASP A 49 -7.42 20.73 3.94
CA ASP A 49 -7.81 20.11 2.68
C ASP A 49 -7.80 18.57 2.83
N ILE A 50 -8.81 17.93 2.25
CA ILE A 50 -9.00 16.48 2.26
C ILE A 50 -9.12 16.02 0.81
N ALA A 51 -8.16 15.23 0.34
CA ALA A 51 -8.21 14.59 -0.97
C ALA A 51 -8.82 13.20 -0.86
N ILE A 52 -9.87 12.95 -1.66
CA ILE A 52 -10.51 11.63 -1.77
C ILE A 52 -9.87 10.90 -2.94
N ILE A 53 -9.25 9.76 -2.69
CA ILE A 53 -8.59 8.92 -3.73
C ILE A 53 -9.46 7.72 -4.12
N ASP A 54 -9.21 7.17 -5.30
CA ASP A 54 -9.92 6.00 -5.84
C ASP A 54 -9.55 4.64 -5.20
N ALA A 55 -9.21 4.64 -3.90
CA ALA A 55 -8.88 3.47 -3.10
C ALA A 55 -9.57 3.51 -1.72
N SER A 56 -9.37 2.47 -0.91
CA SER A 56 -9.86 2.40 0.47
C SER A 56 -8.87 1.65 1.35
N VAL A 57 -8.72 2.10 2.59
CA VAL A 57 -7.88 1.45 3.58
C VAL A 57 -8.44 0.06 3.91
N GLU A 58 -9.74 -0.05 4.16
CA GLU A 58 -10.40 -1.32 4.52
C GLU A 58 -10.29 -2.37 3.41
N ALA A 59 -10.50 -1.94 2.16
CA ALA A 59 -10.53 -2.89 1.05
C ALA A 59 -9.13 -3.23 0.53
N HIS A 60 -8.19 -2.29 0.52
CA HIS A 60 -6.94 -2.42 -0.25
C HIS A 60 -5.67 -2.41 0.60
N THR A 61 -5.71 -1.85 1.82
CA THR A 61 -4.54 -1.76 2.72
C THR A 61 -4.95 -2.04 4.18
N LEU A 62 -5.67 -3.14 4.39
CA LEU A 62 -6.43 -3.44 5.60
C LEU A 62 -5.63 -3.40 6.92
N ASP A 63 -4.32 -3.69 6.89
CA ASP A 63 -3.48 -3.61 8.10
C ASP A 63 -3.44 -2.21 8.70
N HIS A 64 -3.46 -1.16 7.89
CA HIS A 64 -3.46 0.20 8.38
C HIS A 64 -4.72 0.52 9.19
N LEU A 65 -5.86 -0.04 8.79
CA LEU A 65 -7.09 0.04 9.56
C LEU A 65 -7.02 -0.80 10.85
N ILE A 66 -6.57 -2.06 10.76
CA ILE A 66 -6.52 -2.99 11.91
C ILE A 66 -5.57 -2.50 13.00
N TYR A 67 -4.39 -2.02 12.61
CA TYR A 67 -3.33 -1.63 13.55
C TYR A 67 -3.27 -0.13 13.82
N HIS A 68 -4.23 0.64 13.30
CA HIS A 68 -4.29 2.10 13.46
C HIS A 68 -2.98 2.79 13.06
N THR A 69 -2.45 2.42 11.90
CA THR A 69 -1.25 3.03 11.32
C THR A 69 -1.58 3.75 10.03
N SER A 70 -0.75 4.71 9.63
CA SER A 70 -0.86 5.37 8.33
C SER A 70 0.25 4.88 7.41
N PRO A 71 -0.04 4.53 6.14
CA PRO A 71 1.00 4.19 5.19
C PRO A 71 1.84 5.41 4.83
N GLY A 72 3.05 5.16 4.35
CA GLY A 72 3.87 6.19 3.72
C GLY A 72 3.34 6.58 2.33
N ILE A 73 3.77 7.74 1.84
CA ILE A 73 3.54 8.19 0.47
C ILE A 73 4.89 8.25 -0.24
N SER A 74 4.99 7.62 -1.42
CA SER A 74 6.15 7.72 -2.29
C SER A 74 6.01 8.82 -3.34
N PHE A 75 4.78 9.23 -3.66
CA PHE A 75 4.48 10.34 -4.55
C PHE A 75 3.12 10.99 -4.23
N PRO A 76 3.00 12.34 -4.21
CA PRO A 76 4.05 13.34 -4.45
C PRO A 76 5.12 13.42 -3.35
N GLU A 77 6.23 14.12 -3.65
CA GLU A 77 7.31 14.38 -2.69
C GLU A 77 6.81 15.12 -1.44
N PRO A 78 7.45 14.90 -0.28
CA PRO A 78 7.13 15.62 0.95
C PRO A 78 7.41 17.12 0.84
N GLY A 79 6.66 17.94 1.58
CA GLY A 79 6.81 19.39 1.56
C GLY A 79 6.08 20.11 2.68
N ARG A 80 5.42 21.23 2.35
CA ARG A 80 4.79 22.13 3.35
C ARG A 80 3.26 22.13 3.32
N HIS A 81 2.64 21.66 2.24
CA HIS A 81 1.19 21.68 2.08
C HIS A 81 0.56 20.55 2.89
N ARG A 82 -0.10 20.89 4.00
CA ARG A 82 -0.81 19.91 4.84
C ARG A 82 -2.09 19.47 4.14
N ILE A 83 -2.31 18.17 4.11
CA ILE A 83 -3.48 17.56 3.49
C ILE A 83 -3.81 16.24 4.18
N MET A 84 -5.10 15.92 4.28
CA MET A 84 -5.55 14.58 4.63
C MET A 84 -5.87 13.80 3.35
N ILE A 85 -5.48 12.53 3.30
CA ILE A 85 -5.84 11.64 2.20
C ILE A 85 -6.83 10.60 2.73
N ALA A 86 -8.01 10.55 2.13
CA ALA A 86 -9.11 9.68 2.50
C ALA A 86 -9.49 8.75 1.34
N GLY A 87 -10.00 7.57 1.68
CA GLY A 87 -10.54 6.63 0.72
C GLY A 87 -11.95 6.99 0.27
N ARG A 88 -12.43 6.27 -0.75
CA ARG A 88 -13.72 6.53 -1.42
C ARG A 88 -14.94 5.85 -0.78
N THR A 89 -14.80 5.23 0.38
CA THR A 89 -15.93 4.59 1.06
C THR A 89 -16.64 5.56 1.99
N CYS A 90 -17.85 5.18 2.45
CA CYS A 90 -18.64 5.97 3.38
C CYS A 90 -18.18 5.82 4.85
N LEU A 91 -17.17 5.00 5.12
CA LEU A 91 -16.68 4.76 6.47
C LEU A 91 -15.92 6.00 6.96
N ALA A 92 -16.31 6.55 8.11
CA ALA A 92 -15.64 7.70 8.70
C ALA A 92 -14.13 7.46 8.97
N GLY A 93 -13.75 6.19 9.20
CA GLY A 93 -12.36 5.76 9.40
C GLY A 93 -11.59 5.42 8.12
N ASP A 94 -12.14 5.63 6.92
CA ASP A 94 -11.44 5.38 5.65
C ASP A 94 -10.44 6.51 5.35
N VAL A 95 -9.44 6.66 6.21
CA VAL A 95 -8.42 7.71 6.16
C VAL A 95 -7.05 7.04 6.05
N PHE A 96 -6.33 7.32 4.97
CA PHE A 96 -4.95 6.85 4.81
C PHE A 96 -4.05 7.60 5.80
N GLY A 97 -4.21 8.92 5.91
CA GLY A 97 -3.51 9.71 6.93
C GLY A 97 -3.46 11.19 6.60
N GLU A 98 -2.73 11.91 7.43
CA GLU A 98 -2.36 13.31 7.18
C GLU A 98 -0.90 13.42 6.75
N TYR A 99 -0.66 14.22 5.73
CA TYR A 99 0.64 14.34 5.09
C TYR A 99 0.99 15.81 4.84
N ARG A 100 2.27 16.05 4.56
CA ARG A 100 2.73 17.33 4.02
C ARG A 100 3.39 17.11 2.66
N LEU A 101 2.81 17.69 1.61
CA LEU A 101 3.26 17.49 0.24
C LEU A 101 3.96 18.73 -0.31
N LYS A 102 4.83 18.53 -1.30
CA LYS A 102 5.57 19.58 -2.00
C LYS A 102 4.67 20.47 -2.83
N THR A 103 3.60 19.91 -3.38
CA THR A 103 2.64 20.60 -4.24
C THR A 103 1.22 20.28 -3.78
N PRO A 104 0.28 21.23 -3.83
CA PRO A 104 -1.13 20.96 -3.56
C PRO A 104 -1.68 19.91 -4.53
N LEU A 105 -2.55 19.03 -4.04
CA LEU A 105 -3.26 18.09 -4.89
C LEU A 105 -4.40 18.82 -5.62
N LYS A 106 -4.78 18.27 -6.77
CA LYS A 106 -5.96 18.65 -7.55
C LYS A 106 -6.67 17.39 -8.02
N ILE A 107 -7.93 17.50 -8.41
CA ILE A 107 -8.65 16.38 -9.03
C ILE A 107 -7.85 15.88 -10.25
N GLY A 108 -7.67 14.57 -10.34
CA GLY A 108 -6.81 13.92 -11.33
C GLY A 108 -5.33 13.82 -10.95
N SER A 109 -4.89 14.37 -9.82
CA SER A 109 -3.54 14.14 -9.30
C SER A 109 -3.33 12.66 -8.96
N GLU A 110 -2.14 12.15 -9.24
CA GLU A 110 -1.72 10.82 -8.80
C GLU A 110 -1.18 10.88 -7.37
N VAL A 111 -1.56 9.88 -6.56
CA VAL A 111 -1.00 9.63 -5.22
C VAL A 111 -0.57 8.17 -5.16
N ARG A 112 0.68 7.94 -4.74
CA ARG A 112 1.25 6.60 -4.58
C ARG A 112 1.50 6.31 -3.12
N ILE A 113 0.80 5.30 -2.63
CA ILE A 113 0.99 4.77 -1.29
C ILE A 113 2.20 3.83 -1.34
N ALA A 114 3.20 4.10 -0.51
CA ALA A 114 4.46 3.38 -0.50
C ALA A 114 4.33 2.00 0.18
N ASP A 115 5.28 1.12 -0.10
CA ASP A 115 5.48 -0.16 0.59
C ASP A 115 4.23 -1.06 0.62
N ALA A 116 3.49 -1.07 -0.48
CA ALA A 116 2.16 -1.68 -0.57
C ALA A 116 2.19 -3.13 -1.06
N ALA A 117 3.31 -3.85 -0.97
CA ALA A 117 3.39 -5.26 -1.35
C ALA A 117 3.02 -6.19 -0.19
N GLY A 118 3.55 -5.89 0.99
CA GLY A 118 3.42 -6.71 2.18
C GLY A 118 2.00 -6.70 2.70
N TYR A 119 1.42 -7.89 2.86
CA TYR A 119 0.13 -8.07 3.51
C TYR A 119 -1.03 -7.20 2.97
N THR A 120 -0.96 -6.72 1.74
CA THR A 120 -2.05 -5.96 1.09
C THR A 120 -2.89 -6.89 0.19
N MET A 121 -2.32 -7.31 -0.93
CA MET A 121 -3.02 -8.03 -2.00
C MET A 121 -3.57 -9.39 -1.55
N VAL A 122 -2.93 -10.01 -0.55
CA VAL A 122 -3.31 -11.32 0.01
C VAL A 122 -4.60 -11.28 0.83
N LYS A 123 -5.06 -10.09 1.25
CA LYS A 123 -6.28 -9.92 2.06
C LYS A 123 -7.20 -8.80 1.59
N LYS A 124 -6.97 -8.29 0.38
CA LYS A 124 -7.85 -7.33 -0.28
C LYS A 124 -9.26 -7.93 -0.42
N ASN A 125 -10.28 -7.10 -0.32
CA ASN A 125 -11.68 -7.54 -0.30
C ASN A 125 -12.58 -6.60 -1.12
N TRP A 126 -13.85 -6.97 -1.23
CA TRP A 126 -14.85 -6.23 -2.02
C TRP A 126 -15.74 -5.32 -1.14
N PHE A 127 -15.20 -4.80 -0.03
CA PHE A 127 -15.94 -3.90 0.83
C PHE A 127 -16.55 -2.73 0.04
N ASN A 128 -17.83 -2.46 0.31
CA ASN A 128 -18.64 -1.45 -0.38
C ASN A 128 -18.69 -1.57 -1.93
N GLY A 129 -18.29 -2.73 -2.48
CA GLY A 129 -18.29 -2.99 -3.93
C GLY A 129 -17.35 -2.09 -4.74
N ILE A 130 -16.33 -1.49 -4.10
CA ILE A 130 -15.42 -0.58 -4.81
C ILE A 130 -14.53 -1.32 -5.80
N SER A 131 -14.04 -0.60 -6.82
CA SER A 131 -13.16 -1.15 -7.83
C SER A 131 -11.85 -1.65 -7.22
N MET A 132 -11.57 -2.93 -7.44
CA MET A 132 -10.32 -3.57 -6.99
C MET A 132 -9.12 -3.09 -7.83
N PRO A 133 -8.00 -2.71 -7.21
CA PRO A 133 -6.78 -2.34 -7.92
C PRO A 133 -6.30 -3.47 -8.83
N ALA A 134 -5.87 -3.13 -10.04
CA ALA A 134 -5.20 -4.07 -10.93
C ALA A 134 -3.83 -4.46 -10.34
N ILE A 135 -3.40 -5.69 -10.60
CA ILE A 135 -2.03 -6.13 -10.30
C ILE A 135 -1.19 -5.86 -11.54
N VAL A 136 -0.17 -5.02 -11.38
CA VAL A 136 0.66 -4.50 -12.46
C VAL A 136 2.13 -4.68 -12.11
N VAL A 137 2.95 -5.06 -13.09
CA VAL A 137 4.40 -5.21 -12.93
C VAL A 137 5.11 -4.25 -13.87
N ARG A 138 6.02 -3.45 -13.34
CA ARG A 138 7.01 -2.73 -14.14
C ARG A 138 8.22 -3.64 -14.35
N ARG A 139 8.46 -4.02 -15.60
CA ARG A 139 9.60 -4.83 -16.03
C ARG A 139 10.89 -4.00 -15.99
N LEU A 140 12.05 -4.67 -16.03
CA LEU A 140 13.36 -4.01 -15.93
C LEU A 140 13.66 -3.08 -17.13
N ASP A 141 13.03 -3.33 -18.28
CA ASP A 141 13.11 -2.49 -19.48
C ASP A 141 12.17 -1.27 -19.42
N GLY A 142 11.40 -1.12 -18.34
CA GLY A 142 10.43 -0.05 -18.15
C GLY A 142 9.02 -0.38 -18.64
N THR A 143 8.81 -1.52 -19.31
CA THR A 143 7.49 -1.95 -19.76
C THR A 143 6.56 -2.16 -18.57
N VAL A 144 5.34 -1.61 -18.65
CA VAL A 144 4.31 -1.78 -17.61
C VAL A 144 3.27 -2.79 -18.10
N GLU A 145 3.19 -3.92 -17.40
CA GLU A 145 2.34 -5.05 -17.77
C GLU A 145 1.23 -5.26 -16.73
N ILE A 146 -0.01 -5.34 -17.18
CA ILE A 146 -1.15 -5.70 -16.33
C ILE A 146 -1.19 -7.22 -16.22
N VAL A 147 -0.85 -7.74 -15.04
CA VAL A 147 -0.91 -9.18 -14.72
C VAL A 147 -2.34 -9.62 -14.42
N ARG A 148 -3.11 -8.77 -13.73
CA ARG A 148 -4.52 -9.03 -13.42
C ARG A 148 -5.32 -7.75 -13.40
N LYS A 149 -6.41 -7.73 -14.17
CA LYS A 149 -7.48 -6.74 -14.04
C LYS A 149 -8.71 -7.42 -13.44
N PHE A 150 -9.37 -6.73 -12.52
CA PHE A 150 -10.62 -7.18 -11.94
C PHE A 150 -11.78 -6.39 -12.55
N GLY A 151 -12.92 -7.05 -12.76
CA GLY A 151 -14.14 -6.43 -13.26
C GLY A 151 -15.37 -6.86 -12.47
N TYR A 152 -16.53 -6.37 -12.89
CA TYR A 152 -17.81 -6.64 -12.23
C TYR A 152 -18.11 -8.13 -12.01
N LYS A 153 -17.70 -9.00 -12.94
CA LYS A 153 -17.91 -10.46 -12.81
C LYS A 153 -17.13 -11.06 -11.65
N ASP A 154 -15.95 -10.53 -11.32
CA ASP A 154 -15.16 -10.98 -10.15
C ASP A 154 -15.89 -10.64 -8.85
N PHE A 155 -16.40 -9.41 -8.74
CA PHE A 155 -17.21 -8.96 -7.61
C PHE A 155 -18.50 -9.79 -7.46
N LYS A 156 -19.26 -9.96 -8.56
CA LYS A 156 -20.52 -10.73 -8.51
C LYS A 156 -20.30 -12.17 -8.04
N ARG A 157 -19.25 -12.84 -8.55
CA ARG A 157 -18.90 -14.23 -8.19
C ARG A 157 -18.45 -14.40 -6.73
N SER A 158 -17.98 -13.36 -6.06
CA SER A 158 -17.62 -13.48 -4.63
C SER A 158 -18.82 -13.47 -3.70
N LEU A 159 -20.03 -13.20 -4.22
CA LEU A 159 -21.25 -13.08 -3.42
C LEU A 159 -22.23 -14.26 -3.62
N SER A 160 -22.11 -15.01 -4.73
CA SER A 160 -22.97 -16.15 -5.06
C SER A 160 -22.40 -17.01 -6.18
#